data_AF-A0A5N6PR34-F1
#
_entry.id   AF-A0A5N6PR34-F1
#
_cell.length_a   1.000
_cell.length_b   1.000
_cell.length_c   1.000
_cell.angle_alpha   90.00
_cell.angle_beta   90.00
_cell.angle_gamma   90.00
#
_symmetry.space_group_name_H-M   'P 1'
#
loop_
_entity.id
_entity.type
_entity.pdbx_description
1 polymer ?
#
loop_
_entity_poly.entity_id
_entity_poly.type
_entity_poly.pdbx_seq_one_letter_code
_entity_poly.pdbx_strand_id
1 'polypeptide(L)'
;MRLRCKTNGHDYPTGVPPQVTKVLALDIVRWELLGLEDVVKPSTFSLGVKGALYPYRQGNRSRLKGQLSMSIAFDLPPVLSLIPEDVRRDVAEAVLKRLVENMKEKVNGSLLADYSKFKNERAKKLV
;
A
#
# COMPACT_ATOMS: atom_id res chain seq x y z
N MET A 1 -7.96 3.15 -7.64
CA MET A 1 -8.02 2.56 -6.27
C MET A 1 -9.43 2.06 -6.00
N ARG A 2 -9.57 0.91 -5.34
CA ARG A 2 -10.85 0.31 -4.94
C ARG A 2 -10.85 0.03 -3.44
N LEU A 3 -11.90 0.49 -2.76
CA LEU A 3 -12.15 0.22 -1.34
C LEU A 3 -13.40 -0.63 -1.20
N ARG A 4 -13.36 -1.63 -0.31
CA ARG A 4 -14.49 -2.52 -0.02
C ARG A 4 -14.63 -2.70 1.47
N CYS A 5 -15.80 -2.37 2.02
CA CYS A 5 -16.14 -2.74 3.38
C CYS A 5 -16.65 -4.18 3.38
N LYS A 6 -15.94 -5.07 4.08
CA LYS A 6 -16.37 -6.45 4.34
C LYS A 6 -16.89 -6.55 5.77
N THR A 7 -17.95 -7.33 5.94
CA THR A 7 -18.59 -7.60 7.23
C THR A 7 -18.74 -9.12 7.40
N ASN A 8 -19.04 -9.56 8.61
CA ASN A 8 -19.35 -10.97 8.95
C ASN A 8 -18.16 -11.94 8.89
N GLY A 9 -16.92 -11.47 8.79
CA GLY A 9 -15.71 -12.30 8.94
C GLY A 9 -15.39 -13.23 7.75
N HIS A 10 -16.34 -13.46 6.85
CA HIS A 10 -16.13 -14.26 5.64
C HIS A 10 -15.17 -13.54 4.68
N ASP A 11 -14.19 -14.27 4.14
CA ASP A 11 -13.17 -13.79 3.19
C ASP A 11 -12.26 -12.67 3.70
N TYR A 12 -12.00 -12.64 5.01
CA TYR A 12 -11.00 -11.72 5.55
C TYR A 12 -9.59 -12.19 5.17
N PRO A 13 -8.68 -11.27 4.80
CA PRO A 13 -7.32 -11.66 4.48
C PRO A 13 -6.62 -12.27 5.70
N THR A 14 -5.72 -13.21 5.45
CA THR A 14 -4.91 -13.89 6.46
C THR A 14 -4.24 -12.86 7.39
N GLY A 15 -4.27 -13.13 8.69
CA GLY A 15 -3.74 -12.22 9.72
C GLY A 15 -4.76 -11.28 10.37
N VAL A 16 -6.00 -11.19 9.84
CA VAL A 16 -7.09 -10.51 10.55
C VAL A 16 -7.71 -11.45 11.59
N PRO A 17 -7.78 -11.06 12.88
CA PRO A 17 -8.37 -11.93 13.91
C PRO A 17 -9.86 -12.22 13.68
N PRO A 18 -10.36 -13.43 14.01
CA PRO A 18 -11.76 -13.82 13.79
C PRO A 18 -12.78 -12.91 14.48
N GLN A 19 -12.42 -12.32 15.63
CA GLN A 19 -13.27 -11.42 16.41
C GLN A 19 -13.48 -10.04 15.76
N VAL A 20 -12.80 -9.74 14.65
CA VAL A 20 -12.99 -8.49 13.92
C VAL A 20 -14.33 -8.53 13.18
N THR A 21 -15.20 -7.57 13.44
CA THR A 21 -16.54 -7.55 12.84
C THR A 21 -16.60 -6.84 11.49
N LYS A 22 -15.63 -5.97 11.20
CA LYS A 22 -15.56 -5.19 9.96
C LYS A 22 -14.13 -5.01 9.48
N VAL A 23 -13.90 -5.17 8.18
CA VAL A 23 -12.62 -4.90 7.51
C VAL A 23 -12.85 -3.96 6.34
N LEU A 24 -12.06 -2.90 6.27
CA LEU A 24 -11.91 -2.11 5.05
C LEU A 24 -10.79 -2.72 4.21
N ALA A 25 -11.15 -3.41 3.14
CA ALA A 25 -10.22 -3.95 2.17
C ALA A 25 -9.85 -2.88 1.14
N LEU A 26 -8.56 -2.76 0.86
CA LEU A 26 -7.97 -1.86 -0.11
C LEU A 26 -7.35 -2.67 -1.24
N ASP A 27 -7.58 -2.22 -2.47
CA ASP A 27 -7.08 -2.84 -3.69
C ASP A 27 -6.71 -1.73 -4.69
N ILE A 28 -5.42 -1.58 -5.01
CA ILE A 28 -4.99 -0.66 -6.06
C ILE A 28 -5.09 -1.39 -7.39
N VAL A 29 -6.06 -0.95 -8.19
CA VAL A 29 -6.29 -1.44 -9.55
C VAL A 29 -5.85 -0.39 -10.56
N ARG A 30 -5.32 -0.85 -11.70
CA ARG A 30 -5.00 -0.03 -12.90
C ARG A 30 -4.11 1.18 -12.57
N TRP A 31 -2.95 0.90 -12.00
CA TRP A 31 -1.96 1.94 -11.71
C TRP A 31 -0.98 2.07 -12.88
N GLU A 32 -0.58 3.29 -13.18
CA GLU A 32 0.43 3.61 -14.18
C GLU A 32 1.57 4.37 -13.50
N LEU A 33 2.81 3.97 -13.79
CA LEU A 33 3.99 4.65 -13.28
C LEU A 33 4.34 5.80 -14.21
N LEU A 34 4.09 7.02 -13.75
CA LEU A 34 4.43 8.25 -14.46
C LEU A 34 5.82 8.78 -14.03
N GLY A 35 6.56 9.36 -14.95
CA GLY A 35 7.86 10.01 -14.70
C GLY A 35 9.09 9.09 -14.85
N LEU A 36 8.90 7.89 -15.39
CA LEU A 36 9.96 6.93 -15.71
C LEU A 36 9.91 6.49 -17.18
N GLU A 37 9.15 7.18 -18.03
CA GLU A 37 8.84 6.78 -19.41
C GLU A 37 10.11 6.62 -20.27
N ASP A 38 11.14 7.42 -19.99
CA ASP A 38 12.43 7.38 -20.70
C ASP A 38 13.32 6.21 -20.25
N VAL A 39 13.04 5.63 -19.08
CA VAL A 39 13.87 4.59 -18.46
C VAL A 39 13.18 3.23 -18.53
N VAL A 40 11.89 3.16 -18.20
CA VAL A 40 11.07 1.94 -18.17
C VAL A 40 9.76 2.22 -18.89
N LYS A 41 9.44 1.43 -19.91
CA LYS A 41 8.14 1.56 -20.59
C LYS A 41 7.02 1.24 -19.59
N PRO A 42 5.92 2.02 -19.55
CA PRO A 42 4.83 1.76 -18.60
C PRO A 42 4.23 0.35 -18.67
N SER A 43 4.26 -0.31 -19.83
CA SER A 43 3.79 -1.69 -20.02
C SER A 43 4.68 -2.75 -19.35
N THR A 44 5.93 -2.41 -19.05
CA THR A 44 6.89 -3.30 -18.40
C THR A 44 6.97 -3.05 -16.91
N PHE A 45 6.01 -2.35 -16.31
CA PHE A 45 5.90 -2.13 -14.87
C PHE A 45 4.51 -2.55 -14.39
N SER A 46 4.45 -3.29 -13.29
CA SER A 46 3.21 -3.65 -12.62
C SER A 46 3.33 -3.43 -11.11
N LEU A 47 2.28 -2.84 -10.56
CA LEU A 47 2.15 -2.59 -9.14
C LEU A 47 0.84 -3.19 -8.63
N GLY A 48 0.97 -4.19 -7.78
CA GLY A 48 -0.14 -4.74 -6.99
C GLY A 48 -0.07 -4.24 -5.57
N VAL A 49 -1.16 -3.68 -5.05
CA VAL A 49 -1.27 -3.31 -3.64
C VAL A 49 -2.60 -3.81 -3.09
N LYS A 50 -2.53 -4.62 -2.05
CA LYS A 50 -3.69 -5.10 -1.30
C LYS A 50 -3.51 -4.76 0.16
N GLY A 51 -4.57 -4.26 0.79
CA GLY A 51 -4.54 -3.89 2.19
C GLY A 51 -5.80 -4.28 2.91
N ALA A 52 -5.70 -4.34 4.23
CA ALA A 52 -6.84 -4.46 5.13
C ALA A 52 -6.63 -3.54 6.33
N LEU A 53 -7.66 -2.76 6.65
CA LEU A 53 -7.74 -1.92 7.84
C LEU A 53 -8.91 -2.39 8.69
N TYR A 54 -8.69 -2.53 9.99
CA TYR A 54 -9.73 -2.98 10.91
C TYR A 54 -9.58 -2.33 12.29
N PRO A 55 -10.70 -2.14 13.00
CA PRO A 55 -10.67 -1.63 14.37
C PRO A 55 -10.07 -2.69 15.30
N TYR A 56 -9.16 -2.26 16.16
CA TYR A 56 -8.57 -3.07 17.21
C TYR A 56 -8.80 -2.37 18.56
N ARG A 57 -9.54 -3.03 19.45
CA ARG A 57 -9.82 -2.52 20.79
C ARG A 57 -8.91 -3.21 21.80
N GLN A 58 -8.26 -2.42 22.64
CA GLN A 58 -7.48 -2.89 23.77
C GLN A 58 -7.86 -2.05 24.99
N GLY A 59 -8.65 -2.62 25.89
CA GLY A 59 -9.29 -1.90 26.99
C GLY A 59 -10.15 -0.74 26.48
N ASN A 60 -10.02 0.44 27.10
CA ASN A 60 -10.76 1.65 26.70
C ASN A 60 -10.20 2.35 25.46
N ARG A 61 -9.12 1.84 24.84
CA ARG A 61 -8.50 2.45 23.67
C ARG A 61 -8.95 1.73 22.39
N SER A 62 -9.50 2.49 21.45
CA SER A 62 -9.73 2.04 20.08
C SER A 62 -8.56 2.49 19.20
N ARG A 63 -7.97 1.54 18.48
CA ARG A 63 -6.91 1.77 17.49
C ARG A 63 -7.36 1.24 16.14
N LEU A 64 -6.74 1.73 15.08
CA LEU A 64 -6.86 1.13 13.75
C LEU A 64 -5.61 0.28 13.52
N LYS A 65 -5.79 -0.99 13.18
CA LYS A 65 -4.71 -1.86 12.71
C LYS A 65 -4.82 -2.00 11.20
N GLY A 66 -3.69 -1.96 10.53
CA GLY A 66 -3.59 -2.09 9.08
C GLY A 66 -2.54 -3.12 8.72
N GLN A 67 -2.80 -3.84 7.63
CA GLN A 67 -1.79 -4.63 6.93
C GLN A 67 -1.84 -4.26 5.46
N LEU A 68 -0.67 -4.21 4.82
CA LEU A 68 -0.49 -3.88 3.42
C LEU A 68 0.48 -4.90 2.81
N SER A 69 0.09 -5.50 1.70
CA SER A 69 0.93 -6.33 0.86
C SER A 69 1.10 -5.62 -0.48
N MET A 70 2.35 -5.57 -0.94
CA MET A 70 2.76 -4.88 -2.15
C MET A 70 3.59 -5.81 -3.00
N SER A 71 3.29 -5.87 -4.29
CA SER A 71 4.04 -6.61 -5.29
C SER A 71 4.43 -5.66 -6.41
N ILE A 72 5.73 -5.57 -6.70
CA ILE A 72 6.26 -4.79 -7.83
C ILE A 72 6.90 -5.80 -8.78
N ALA A 73 6.57 -5.73 -10.06
CA ALA A 73 7.32 -6.43 -11.09
C ALA A 73 7.62 -5.45 -12.22
N PHE A 74 8.84 -5.51 -12.74
CA PHE A 74 9.22 -4.72 -13.89
C PHE A 74 10.30 -5.40 -14.72
N ASP A 75 10.33 -5.11 -16.02
CA ASP A 75 11.43 -5.53 -16.88
C ASP A 75 12.56 -4.52 -16.81
N LEU A 76 13.79 -5.02 -16.61
CA LEU A 76 14.97 -4.18 -16.62
C LEU A 76 15.19 -3.65 -18.05
N PRO A 77 15.51 -2.35 -18.21
CA PRO A 77 15.81 -1.79 -19.51
C PRO A 77 16.97 -2.53 -20.18
N PRO A 78 16.93 -2.76 -21.51
CA PRO A 78 17.98 -3.50 -22.21
C PRO A 78 19.39 -2.95 -22.00
N VAL A 79 19.54 -1.64 -21.79
CA VAL A 79 20.83 -1.01 -21.50
C VAL A 79 21.50 -1.58 -20.25
N LEU A 80 20.71 -2.04 -19.26
CA LEU A 80 21.25 -2.67 -18.06
C LEU A 80 21.71 -4.11 -18.30
N SER A 81 21.48 -4.70 -19.48
CA SER A 81 21.97 -6.05 -19.79
C SER A 81 23.48 -6.13 -20.00
N LEU A 82 24.12 -4.98 -20.27
CA LEU A 82 25.57 -4.87 -20.44
C LEU A 82 26.34 -4.83 -19.12
N ILE A 83 25.61 -4.66 -18.00
CA ILE A 83 26.16 -4.60 -16.66
C ILE A 83 26.29 -6.04 -16.12
N PRO A 84 27.42 -6.38 -15.45
CA PRO A 84 27.56 -7.65 -14.72
C PRO A 84 26.36 -7.94 -13.82
N GLU A 85 25.97 -9.22 -13.73
CA GLU A 85 24.72 -9.63 -13.10
C GLU A 85 24.62 -9.22 -11.62
N ASP A 86 25.74 -9.32 -10.91
CA ASP A 86 25.89 -8.91 -9.51
C ASP A 86 25.57 -7.42 -9.33
N VAL A 87 26.20 -6.56 -10.13
CA VAL A 87 25.96 -5.11 -10.08
C VAL A 87 24.53 -4.77 -10.50
N ARG A 88 24.00 -5.45 -11.52
CA ARG A 88 22.63 -5.25 -12.00
C ARG A 88 21.61 -5.60 -10.92
N ARG A 89 21.85 -6.66 -10.14
CA ARG A 89 20.99 -7.08 -9.04
C ARG A 89 20.97 -6.05 -7.93
N ASP A 90 22.13 -5.54 -7.52
CA ASP A 90 22.24 -4.53 -6.47
C ASP A 90 21.54 -3.22 -6.86
N VAL A 91 21.68 -2.79 -8.12
CA VAL A 91 20.97 -1.61 -8.64
C VAL A 91 19.46 -1.83 -8.64
N ALA A 92 18.99 -2.99 -9.09
CA ALA A 92 17.57 -3.34 -9.09
C ALA A 92 17.00 -3.36 -7.66
N GLU A 93 17.72 -3.93 -6.70
CA GLU A 93 17.32 -3.95 -5.30
C GLU A 93 17.25 -2.54 -4.71
N ALA A 94 18.25 -1.69 -4.97
CA ALA A 94 18.27 -0.31 -4.49
C ALA A 94 17.09 0.52 -5.02
N VAL A 95 16.75 0.36 -6.31
CA VAL A 95 15.59 1.04 -6.93
C VAL A 95 14.29 0.55 -6.30
N LEU A 96 14.11 -0.76 -6.18
CA LEU A 96 12.92 -1.36 -5.55
C LEU A 96 12.76 -0.91 -4.10
N LYS A 97 13.85 -0.90 -3.33
CA LYS A 97 13.85 -0.46 -1.93
C LYS A 97 13.42 1.00 -1.81
N ARG A 98 13.99 1.90 -2.63
CA ARG A 98 13.58 3.32 -2.65
C ARG A 98 12.12 3.50 -3.02
N LEU A 99 11.60 2.75 -3.99
CA LEU A 99 10.19 2.80 -4.36
C LEU A 99 9.29 2.39 -3.18
N VAL A 100 9.61 1.30 -2.49
CA VAL A 100 8.86 0.82 -1.32
C VAL A 100 8.91 1.82 -0.17
N GLU A 101 10.09 2.39 0.12
CA GLU A 101 10.28 3.38 1.19
C GLU A 101 9.47 4.66 0.91
N ASN A 102 9.58 5.22 -0.30
CA ASN A 102 8.83 6.41 -0.72
C ASN A 102 7.31 6.19 -0.63
N MET A 103 6.83 5.01 -1.02
CA MET A 103 5.41 4.68 -0.94
C MET A 103 4.95 4.50 0.51
N LYS A 104 5.75 3.85 1.37
CA LYS A 104 5.43 3.68 2.79
C LYS A 104 5.30 5.04 3.49
N GLU A 105 6.22 5.96 3.24
CA GLU A 105 6.16 7.31 3.81
C GLU A 105 4.93 8.07 3.33
N LYS A 106 4.64 8.05 2.02
CA LYS A 106 3.48 8.73 1.45
C LYS A 106 2.16 8.17 1.97
N VAL A 107 2.03 6.84 2.05
CA VAL A 107 0.82 6.18 2.57
C VAL A 107 0.61 6.52 4.05
N ASN A 108 1.64 6.38 4.88
CA ASN A 108 1.53 6.67 6.31
C ASN A 108 1.19 8.15 6.58
N GLY A 109 1.86 9.07 5.87
CA GLY A 109 1.60 10.51 5.99
C GLY A 109 0.18 10.87 5.59
N SER A 110 -0.27 10.43 4.42
CA SER A 110 -1.62 10.74 3.93
C SER A 110 -2.72 10.11 4.78
N LEU A 111 -2.58 8.85 5.23
CA LEU A 111 -3.59 8.21 6.10
C LEU A 111 -3.71 8.91 7.45
N LEU A 112 -2.59 9.32 8.05
CA LEU A 112 -2.61 10.05 9.32
C LEU A 112 -3.24 11.43 9.16
N ALA A 113 -2.94 12.13 8.06
CA ALA A 113 -3.55 13.41 7.73
C ALA A 113 -5.06 13.27 7.52
N ASP A 114 -5.51 12.30 6.72
CA ASP A 114 -6.92 12.04 6.42
C ASP A 114 -7.68 11.64 7.68
N TYR A 115 -7.12 10.76 8.52
CA TYR A 115 -7.74 10.38 9.78
C TYR A 115 -7.84 11.57 10.75
N SER A 116 -6.80 12.40 10.82
CA SER A 116 -6.80 13.60 11.66
C SER A 116 -7.86 14.59 11.19
N LYS A 117 -7.99 14.80 9.87
CA LYS A 117 -9.04 15.63 9.27
C LYS A 117 -10.43 15.09 9.58
N PHE A 118 -10.66 13.79 9.37
CA PHE A 118 -11.93 13.13 9.70
C PHE A 118 -12.29 13.26 11.19
N LYS A 119 -11.32 13.04 12.09
CA LYS A 119 -11.51 13.21 13.53
C LYS A 119 -11.96 14.64 13.86
N ASN A 120 -11.30 15.64 13.29
CA ASN A 120 -11.60 17.05 13.53
C ASN A 120 -12.98 17.42 12.97
N GLU A 121 -13.36 16.92 11.79
CA GLU A 121 -14.69 17.13 11.21
C GLU A 121 -15.80 16.49 12.05
N ARG A 122 -15.58 15.30 12.62
CA ARG A 122 -16.57 14.67 13.50
C ARG A 122 -16.68 15.35 14.85
N ALA A 123 -15.57 15.82 15.42
CA ALA A 123 -15.59 16.60 16.65
C ALA A 123 -16.41 17.89 16.47
N LYS A 124 -16.27 18.57 15.32
CA LYS A 124 -17.05 19.76 14.97
C LYS A 124 -18.54 19.49 14.70
N LYS A 125 -18.94 18.26 14.41
CA LYS A 125 -20.36 17.86 14.24
C LYS A 125 -21.03 17.46 15.56
N LEU A 126 -20.25 17.33 16.64
CA LEU A 126 -20.71 16.97 17.99
C LEU A 126 -20.75 18.18 18.93
N VAL A 127 -20.33 19.35 18.44
CA VAL A 127 -20.44 20.68 19.06
C VAL A 127 -21.44 21.48 18.25
#